data_AF-V4A8T4-F1
#
_entry.id   AF-V4A8T4-F1
#
_cell.length_a   1.000
_cell.length_b   1.000
_cell.length_c   1.000
_cell.angle_alpha   90.00
_cell.angle_beta   90.00
_cell.angle_gamma   90.00
#
_symmetry.space_group_name_H-M   'P 1'
#
loop_
_entity.id
_entity.type
_entity.pdbx_description
1 polymer ?
#
loop_
_entity_poly.entity_id
_entity_poly.type
_entity_poly.pdbx_seq_one_letter_code
_entity_poly.pdbx_strand_id
1 'polypeptide(L)' 'PTTDLLRPILCRECKKTDLFTPSILKYWAQEHEDRLAEIIYQQLSKVNNSPKKRQRFVSKLQ' A
#
# COMPACT_ATOMS: atom_id res chain seq x y z
N PRO A 1 11.44 8.55 -5.26
CA PRO A 1 10.21 8.02 -4.62
C PRO A 1 10.24 8.30 -3.11
N THR A 2 9.11 8.72 -2.51
CA THR A 2 8.99 8.90 -1.05
C THR A 2 7.84 8.07 -0.49
N THR A 3 7.90 7.76 0.81
CA THR A 3 6.90 6.95 1.50
C THR A 3 5.50 7.56 1.42
N ASP A 4 5.39 8.88 1.55
CA ASP A 4 4.13 9.62 1.52
C ASP A 4 3.50 9.66 0.13
N LEU A 5 4.32 9.63 -0.93
CA LEU A 5 3.82 9.59 -2.31
C LEU A 5 3.41 8.17 -2.73
N LEU A 6 4.06 7.14 -2.21
CA LEU A 6 3.82 5.78 -2.65
C LEU A 6 2.43 5.27 -2.23
N ARG A 7 1.98 5.64 -1.02
CA ARG A 7 0.68 5.19 -0.49
C ARG A 7 -0.52 5.61 -1.36
N PRO A 8 -0.72 6.89 -1.71
CA PRO A 8 -1.83 7.28 -2.58
C PRO A 8 -1.72 6.66 -3.98
N ILE A 9 -0.51 6.45 -4.51
CA ILE A 9 -0.29 5.80 -5.81
C ILE A 9 -0.74 4.34 -5.81
N LEU A 10 -0.39 3.59 -4.76
CA LEU A 10 -0.77 2.18 -4.59
C LEU A 10 -2.25 2.01 -4.20
N CYS A 11 -2.89 3.02 -3.63
CA CYS A 11 -4.32 3.02 -3.30
C CYS A 11 -5.25 3.46 -4.45
N ARG A 12 -4.71 3.79 -5.64
CA ARG A 12 -5.54 4.10 -6.82
C ARG A 12 -6.30 2.86 -7.28
N GLU A 13 -7.46 3.08 -7.88
CA GLU A 13 -8.27 2.01 -8.46
C GLU A 13 -7.52 1.36 -9.64
N CYS A 14 -7.44 0.02 -9.64
CA CYS A 14 -6.78 -0.72 -10.71
C CYS A 14 -7.71 -0.88 -11.93
N LYS A 15 -7.57 0.00 -12.92
CA LYS A 15 -8.28 -0.09 -14.21
C LYS A 15 -7.32 -0.55 -15.31
N LYS A 16 -7.76 -1.46 -16.19
CA LYS A 16 -6.93 -1.96 -17.31
C LYS A 16 -6.46 -0.85 -18.27
N THR A 17 -7.21 0.24 -18.36
CA THR A 17 -6.91 1.40 -19.20
C THR A 17 -6.08 2.47 -18.49
N ASP A 18 -5.92 2.38 -17.16
CA ASP A 18 -5.13 3.31 -16.39
C ASP A 18 -3.70 2.79 -16.22
N LEU A 19 -2.77 3.45 -16.91
CA LEU A 19 -1.36 3.11 -16.88
C LEU A 19 -0.54 4.00 -15.95
N PHE A 20 -1.16 4.89 -15.17
CA PHE A 20 -0.40 5.83 -14.34
C PHE A 20 0.43 5.11 -13.27
N THR A 21 -0.20 4.26 -12.45
CA THR A 21 0.49 3.50 -11.40
C THR A 21 1.63 2.63 -11.96
N PRO A 22 1.44 1.80 -13.01
CA PRO A 22 2.55 1.03 -13.56
C PRO A 22 3.63 1.91 -14.22
N SER A 23 3.27 3.04 -14.83
CA SER A 23 4.25 3.92 -15.49
C SER A 23 5.16 4.63 -14.48
N ILE A 24 4.61 5.16 -13.38
CA ILE A 24 5.42 5.85 -12.37
C ILE A 24 6.30 4.87 -11.59
N LEU A 25 5.81 3.65 -11.31
CA LEU A 25 6.61 2.61 -10.68
C LEU A 25 7.75 2.15 -11.60
N LYS A 26 7.47 1.97 -12.91
CA LYS A 26 8.49 1.63 -13.91
C LYS A 26 9.57 2.70 -13.99
N TYR A 27 9.17 3.98 -14.04
CA TYR A 27 10.11 5.10 -14.07
C TYR A 27 11.02 5.12 -12.84
N TRP A 28 10.46 5.01 -11.63
CA TRP A 28 11.27 4.98 -10.41
C TRP A 28 12.17 3.75 -10.28
N ALA A 29 11.74 2.60 -10.81
CA ALA A 29 12.56 1.40 -10.80
C ALA A 29 13.83 1.52 -11.66
N GLN A 30 13.86 2.41 -12.66
CA GLN A 30 15.05 2.59 -13.52
C GLN A 30 16.24 3.18 -12.77
N GLU A 31 16.03 4.07 -11.80
CA GLU A 31 17.09 4.76 -11.07
C GLU A 31 17.13 4.42 -9.57
N HIS A 32 16.04 3.91 -9.01
CA HIS A 32 15.84 3.76 -7.57
C HIS A 32 15.18 2.42 -7.19
N GLU A 33 15.55 1.32 -7.87
CA GLU A 33 14.97 -0.01 -7.65
C GLU A 33 15.00 -0.44 -6.17
N ASP A 34 16.19 -0.48 -5.56
CA ASP A 34 16.36 -0.93 -4.17
C ASP A 34 15.54 -0.10 -3.19
N ARG A 35 15.57 1.22 -3.36
CA ARG A 35 14.83 2.16 -2.51
C ARG A 35 13.32 2.01 -2.68
N LEU A 36 12.85 1.78 -3.91
CA LEU A 36 11.44 1.54 -4.19
C LEU A 36 10.97 0.24 -3.53
N ALA A 37 11.74 -0.83 -3.67
CA ALA A 37 11.46 -2.12 -3.05
C ALA A 37 11.40 -2.02 -1.52
N GLU A 38 12.35 -1.31 -0.90
CA GLU A 38 12.36 -1.07 0.55
C GLU A 38 11.09 -0.35 1.02
N ILE A 39 10.67 0.73 0.34
CA ILE A 39 9.48 1.49 0.72
C ILE A 39 8.21 0.64 0.56
N ILE A 40 8.09 -0.15 -0.53
CA ILE A 40 6.98 -1.08 -0.74
C ILE A 40 6.93 -2.10 0.40
N TYR A 41 8.08 -2.71 0.73
CA TYR A 41 8.19 -3.69 1.80
C TYR A 41 7.76 -3.11 3.15
N GLN A 42 8.21 -1.89 3.48
CA GLN A 42 7.82 -1.21 4.72
C GLN A 42 6.31 -0.91 4.79
N GLN A 43 5.67 -0.57 3.67
CA GLN A 43 4.22 -0.36 3.62
C GLN A 43 3.45 -1.66 3.85
N LEU A 44 3.89 -2.77 3.24
CA LEU A 44 3.21 -4.07 3.37
C LEU A 44 3.43 -4.73 4.73
N SER A 45 4.63 -4.62 5.29
CA SER A 45 4.98 -5.21 6.59
C SER A 45 4.27 -4.53 7.76
N LYS A 46 4.09 -3.20 7.73
CA LYS A 46 3.38 -2.44 8.77
C LYS A 46 1.87 -2.74 8.83
N VAL A 47 1.26 -3.16 7.72
CA VAL A 47 -0.17 -3.51 7.66
C VAL A 47 -0.46 -4.85 8.33
N ASN A 48 0.52 -5.75 8.41
CA ASN A 48 0.32 -7.08 8.99
C ASN A 48 0.35 -7.11 10.53
N ASN A 49 0.90 -6.05 11.16
CA ASN A 49 1.00 -5.92 12.61
C ASN A 49 -0.11 -5.09 13.26
N SER A 50 -1.14 -4.66 12.52
CA SER A 50 -2.33 -4.12 13.18
C SER A 50 -2.94 -5.25 14.03
N PRO A 51 -3.01 -5.13 15.37
CA PRO A 51 -3.74 -6.09 16.15
C PRO A 51 -5.17 -5.94 15.69
N LYS A 52 -5.68 -6.94 14.94
CA LYS A 52 -7.11 -7.11 14.72
C LYS A 52 -7.72 -7.23 16.12
N LYS A 53 -8.09 -6.11 16.75
CA LYS A 53 -9.05 -6.09 17.84
C LYS A 53 -10.35 -6.57 17.23
N ARG A 54 -10.48 -7.89 17.17
CA ARG A 54 -11.71 -8.61 16.94
C ARG A 54 -12.58 -8.32 18.15
N GLN A 55 -13.20 -7.15 18.19
CA GLN A 55 -14.20 -6.84 19.18
C GLN A 55 -15.43 -7.64 18.78
N ARG A 56 -15.51 -8.88 19.28
CA ARG A 56 -16.77 -9.59 19.38
C ARG A 56 -17.62 -8.78 20.35
N PHE A 57 -18.46 -7.88 19.85
CA PHE A 57 -19.61 -7.48 20.62
C PHE A 57 -20.58 -8.65 20.59
N VAL A 58 -20.40 -9.51 21.58
CA VAL A 58 -21.42 -10.44 22.03
C VAL A 58 -22.64 -9.61 22.44
N SER A 59 -23.76 -9.98 21.83
CA SER A 59 -25.15 -9.75 22.19
C SER A 59 -25.41 -9.31 23.64
N LYS A 60 -26.16 -8.21 23.82
CA LYS A 60 -27.19 -8.09 24.86
C LYS A 60 -28.39 -7.28 24.35
N LEU A 61 -29.46 -8.03 24.11
CA LEU A 61 -30.86 -7.79 24.47
C LEU A 61 -31.21 -6.38 25.00
N GLN A 62 -32.12 -5.68 24.30
CA GLN A 62 -33.20 -4.91 24.91
C GLN A 62 -34.38 -4.84 23.93
#